data_AF-A0AA39N7J6-F1
#
_entry.id   AF-A0AA39N7J6-F1
#
_cell.length_a   1.000
_cell.length_b   1.000
_cell.length_c   1.000
_cell.angle_alpha   90.00
_cell.angle_beta   90.00
_cell.angle_gamma   90.00
#
_symmetry.space_group_name_H-M   'P 1'
#
loop_
_entity.id
_entity.type
_entity.pdbx_description
1 polymer ?
#
loop_
_entity_poly.entity_id
_entity_poly.type
_entity_poly.pdbx_seq_one_letter_code
_entity_poly.pdbx_strand_id
1 'polypeptide(L)'
;MPPDIITYRFRGNLVYVKPELDYKVALNLARSEFVELHGVSQHQIVFITYASVAGQRTSVRISASAWASTVSAMLRGEIVDIEIMGNPDIFLIARRFHQYLKAIACM
;
A
#
# COMPACT_ATOMS: atom_id res chain seq x y z
N MET A 1 -21.81 2.20 0.09
CA MET A 1 -21.58 2.54 1.51
C MET A 1 -20.11 2.33 1.79
N PRO A 2 -19.43 3.21 2.56
CA PRO A 2 -18.05 2.97 2.97
C PRO A 2 -17.92 1.64 3.72
N PRO A 3 -16.77 0.94 3.61
CA PRO A 3 -16.58 -0.31 4.33
C PRO A 3 -16.54 -0.06 5.86
N ASP A 4 -17.05 -1.00 6.62
CA ASP A 4 -16.94 -1.04 8.09
C ASP A 4 -15.60 -1.61 8.55
N ILE A 5 -14.93 -2.40 7.68
CA ILE A 5 -13.67 -3.08 7.96
C ILE A 5 -12.82 -3.19 6.68
N ILE A 6 -11.52 -2.95 6.79
CA ILE A 6 -10.51 -3.25 5.77
C ILE A 6 -9.38 -4.07 6.41
N THR A 7 -8.41 -4.50 5.61
CA THR A 7 -7.27 -5.30 6.08
C THR A 7 -5.97 -4.57 5.80
N TYR A 8 -5.15 -4.35 6.83
CA TYR A 8 -3.76 -3.94 6.63
C TYR A 8 -2.87 -5.15 6.49
N ARG A 9 -1.94 -5.10 5.54
CA ARG A 9 -0.91 -6.12 5.34
C ARG A 9 0.48 -5.54 5.45
N PHE A 10 1.31 -6.10 6.31
CA PHE A 10 2.73 -5.75 6.41
C PHE A 10 3.57 -7.02 6.53
N ARG A 11 4.54 -7.22 5.62
CA ARG A 11 5.45 -8.39 5.60
C ARG A 11 4.76 -9.75 5.76
N GLY A 12 3.58 -9.90 5.16
CA GLY A 12 2.78 -11.13 5.22
C GLY A 12 1.85 -11.24 6.43
N ASN A 13 2.00 -10.38 7.44
CA ASN A 13 1.06 -10.28 8.55
C ASN A 13 -0.16 -9.44 8.14
N LEU A 14 -1.35 -9.89 8.56
CA LEU A 14 -2.64 -9.29 8.22
C LEU A 14 -3.38 -8.90 9.50
N VAL A 15 -3.92 -7.68 9.52
CA VAL A 15 -4.72 -7.17 10.64
C VAL A 15 -5.98 -6.51 10.08
N TYR A 16 -7.14 -6.92 10.60
CA TYR A 16 -8.39 -6.23 10.29
C TYR A 16 -8.47 -4.93 11.09
N VAL A 17 -8.83 -3.85 10.42
CA VAL A 17 -8.93 -2.52 11.03
C VAL A 17 -10.22 -1.84 10.61
N LYS A 18 -10.73 -0.97 11.48
CA LYS A 18 -11.75 -0.01 11.10
C LYS A 18 -11.10 1.02 10.15
N PRO A 19 -11.73 1.36 9.00
CA PRO A 19 -11.14 2.32 8.08
C PRO A 19 -11.10 3.73 8.69
N GLU A 20 -9.90 4.29 8.80
CA GLU A 20 -9.69 5.67 9.22
C GLU A 20 -9.58 6.58 7.99
N LEU A 21 -10.34 7.68 7.97
CA LEU A 21 -10.37 8.59 6.81
C LEU A 21 -9.27 9.66 6.87
N ASP A 22 -8.68 9.88 8.04
CA ASP A 22 -7.50 10.73 8.19
C ASP A 22 -6.22 9.91 7.97
N TYR A 23 -5.37 10.35 7.03
CA TYR A 23 -4.15 9.64 6.67
C TYR A 23 -3.15 9.54 7.82
N LYS A 24 -3.05 10.55 8.69
CA LYS A 24 -2.12 10.53 9.83
C LYS A 24 -2.64 9.59 10.92
N VAL A 25 -3.95 9.56 11.16
CA VAL A 25 -4.57 8.60 12.07
C VAL A 25 -4.36 7.18 11.56
N ALA A 26 -4.55 6.94 10.26
CA ALA A 26 -4.25 5.64 9.63
C ALA A 26 -2.78 5.22 9.80
N LEU A 27 -1.82 6.14 9.63
CA LEU A 27 -0.41 5.88 9.88
C LEU A 27 -0.12 5.52 11.34
N ASN A 28 -0.76 6.20 12.29
CA ASN A 28 -0.61 5.89 13.71
C ASN A 28 -1.20 4.52 14.04
N LEU A 29 -2.36 4.18 13.46
CA LEU A 29 -3.00 2.88 13.60
C LEU A 29 -2.10 1.78 13.02
N ALA A 30 -1.56 1.96 11.82
CA ALA A 30 -0.59 1.01 11.26
C ALA A 30 0.60 0.79 12.20
N ARG A 31 1.13 1.85 12.82
CA ARG A 31 2.21 1.72 13.79
C ARG A 31 1.81 1.03 15.08
N SER A 32 0.56 1.17 15.55
CA SER A 32 0.11 0.48 16.76
C SER A 32 -0.16 -1.01 16.52
N GLU A 33 -0.63 -1.37 15.32
CA GLU A 33 -0.93 -2.76 14.97
C GLU A 33 0.31 -3.57 14.58
N PHE A 34 1.34 -2.92 14.02
CA PHE A 34 2.58 -3.58 13.61
C PHE A 34 3.78 -3.04 14.41
N VAL A 35 4.23 -3.85 15.37
CA VAL A 35 5.37 -3.53 16.26
C VAL A 35 6.64 -3.22 15.48
N GLU A 36 6.82 -3.82 14.31
CA GLU A 36 7.96 -3.59 13.41
C GLU A 36 7.98 -2.19 12.80
N LEU A 37 6.85 -1.48 12.83
CA LEU A 37 6.75 -0.07 12.43
C LEU A 37 7.01 0.88 13.62
N HIS A 38 7.24 0.35 14.83
CA HIS A 38 7.70 1.17 15.95
C HIS A 38 9.07 1.79 15.63
N GLY A 39 9.17 3.11 15.77
CA GLY A 39 10.40 3.85 15.45
C GLY A 39 10.59 4.19 13.96
N VAL A 40 9.78 3.63 13.05
CA VAL A 40 9.79 4.04 11.64
C VAL A 40 9.15 5.42 11.51
N SER A 41 9.82 6.32 10.79
CA SER A 41 9.27 7.65 10.51
C SER A 41 8.00 7.53 9.68
N GLN A 42 6.95 8.28 10.04
CA GLN A 42 5.70 8.34 9.28
C GLN A 42 5.92 8.69 7.79
N HIS A 43 6.97 9.45 7.47
CA HIS A 43 7.32 9.81 6.10
C HIS A 43 7.87 8.64 5.28
N GLN A 44 8.30 7.57 5.95
CA GLN A 44 8.79 6.35 5.32
C GLN A 44 7.68 5.33 5.15
N ILE A 45 6.58 5.41 5.89
CA ILE A 45 5.48 4.44 5.77
C ILE A 45 4.58 4.86 4.61
N VAL A 46 4.33 3.94 3.69
CA VAL A 46 3.44 4.14 2.56
C VAL A 46 2.35 3.08 2.52
N PHE A 47 1.15 3.50 2.13
CA PHE A 47 0.04 2.61 1.84
C PHE A 47 -0.06 2.35 0.33
N ILE A 48 -0.31 1.10 -0.02
CA ILE A 48 -0.35 0.59 -1.38
C ILE A 48 -1.63 -0.21 -1.57
N THR A 49 -2.23 -0.07 -2.73
CA THR A 49 -3.25 -0.99 -3.24
C THR A 49 -2.75 -1.60 -4.56
N TYR A 50 -3.47 -2.58 -5.08
CA TYR A 50 -3.18 -3.16 -6.39
C TYR A 50 -4.33 -2.86 -7.36
N ALA A 51 -3.97 -2.28 -8.51
CA ALA A 51 -4.91 -2.05 -9.60
C ALA A 51 -4.50 -2.87 -10.83
N SER A 52 -5.46 -3.16 -11.71
CA SER A 52 -5.17 -3.70 -13.03
C SER A 52 -4.85 -2.55 -13.98
N VAL A 53 -3.60 -2.44 -14.43
CA VAL A 53 -3.13 -1.44 -15.40
C VAL A 53 -2.61 -2.19 -16.62
N ALA A 54 -3.23 -1.97 -17.78
CA ALA A 54 -2.91 -2.69 -19.02
C ALA A 54 -2.91 -4.23 -18.87
N GLY A 55 -3.86 -4.77 -18.10
CA GLY A 55 -3.99 -6.21 -17.84
C GLY A 55 -2.96 -6.78 -16.86
N GLN A 56 -2.08 -5.95 -16.29
CA GLN A 56 -1.11 -6.35 -15.28
C GLN A 56 -1.53 -5.84 -13.91
N ARG A 57 -1.31 -6.67 -12.88
CA ARG A 57 -1.51 -6.25 -11.50
C ARG A 57 -0.35 -5.35 -11.08
N THR A 58 -0.62 -4.08 -10.88
CA THR A 58 0.37 -3.05 -10.57
C THR A 58 0.13 -2.52 -9.16
N SER A 59 1.21 -2.37 -8.38
CA SER A 59 1.15 -1.68 -7.09
C SER A 59 0.97 -0.17 -7.30
N VAL A 60 0.00 0.40 -6.60
CA VAL A 60 -0.34 1.82 -6.66
C VAL A 60 -0.25 2.38 -5.25
N ARG A 61 0.66 3.34 -5.05
CA ARG A 61 0.76 4.06 -3.79
C ARG A 61 -0.42 5.02 -3.63
N ILE A 62 -1.09 4.97 -2.49
CA ILE A 62 -2.15 5.90 -2.13
C ILE A 62 -1.51 7.14 -1.49
N SER A 63 -1.73 8.31 -2.08
CA SER A 63 -1.27 9.57 -1.48
C SER A 63 -2.17 9.99 -0.31
N ALA A 64 -1.64 10.82 0.59
CA ALA A 64 -2.44 11.40 1.68
C ALA A 64 -3.67 12.16 1.17
N SER A 65 -3.58 12.83 0.01
CA SER A 65 -4.70 13.56 -0.60
C SER A 65 -5.79 12.66 -1.19
N ALA A 66 -5.44 11.44 -1.64
CA ALA A 66 -6.38 10.49 -2.22
C ALA A 66 -6.94 9.50 -1.19
N TRP A 67 -6.31 9.39 -0.03
CA TRP A 67 -6.59 8.39 1.00
C TRP A 67 -8.07 8.27 1.35
N ALA A 68 -8.70 9.36 1.80
CA ALA A 68 -10.09 9.34 2.24
C ALA A 68 -11.03 8.84 1.13
N SER A 69 -10.84 9.32 -0.10
CA SER A 69 -11.64 8.89 -1.25
C SER A 69 -11.40 7.43 -1.62
N THR A 70 -10.14 6.97 -1.57
CA THR A 70 -9.77 5.59 -1.92
C THR A 70 -10.35 4.62 -0.90
N VAL A 71 -10.13 4.87 0.39
CA VAL A 71 -10.57 3.98 1.47
C VAL A 71 -12.10 3.95 1.61
N SER A 72 -12.78 5.08 1.36
CA SER A 72 -14.25 5.12 1.36
C SER A 72 -14.87 4.32 0.21
N ALA A 73 -14.13 4.10 -0.87
CA ALA A 73 -14.58 3.35 -2.04
C ALA A 73 -14.17 1.87 -2.02
N MET A 74 -13.37 1.45 -1.04
CA MET A 74 -12.92 0.06 -0.90
C MET A 74 -14.06 -0.89 -0.58
N LEU A 75 -13.88 -2.14 -1.00
CA LEU A 75 -14.74 -3.24 -0.60
C LEU A 75 -14.44 -3.66 0.83
N ARG A 76 -15.44 -4.25 1.48
CA ARG A 76 -15.30 -4.81 2.82
C ARG A 76 -14.19 -5.87 2.85
N GLY A 77 -13.22 -5.70 3.75
CA GLY A 77 -12.08 -6.61 3.90
C GLY A 77 -10.99 -6.44 2.84
N GLU A 78 -11.09 -5.47 1.94
CA GLU A 78 -10.06 -5.18 0.94
C GLU A 78 -8.70 -4.90 1.62
N ILE A 79 -7.62 -5.30 0.96
CA ILE A 79 -6.27 -5.26 1.51
C ILE A 79 -5.58 -3.95 1.11
N VAL A 80 -5.07 -3.24 2.11
CA VAL A 80 -4.10 -2.16 1.97
C VAL A 80 -2.75 -2.68 2.42
N ASP A 81 -1.81 -2.70 1.49
CA ASP A 81 -0.42 -3.05 1.76
C ASP A 81 0.31 -1.87 2.39
N ILE A 82 1.11 -2.17 3.40
CA ILE A 82 2.00 -1.22 4.05
C ILE A 82 3.42 -1.57 3.64
N GLU A 83 4.18 -0.56 3.22
CA GLU A 83 5.60 -0.69 2.91
C GLU A 83 6.42 0.45 3.53
N ILE A 84 7.73 0.23 3.64
CA ILE A 84 8.68 1.23 4.13
C ILE A 84 9.52 1.76 2.95
N MET A 85 9.29 3.01 2.59
CA MET A 85 10.05 3.76 1.60
C MET A 85 11.52 3.87 2.02
N GLY A 86 12.42 3.52 1.09
CA GLY A 86 13.86 3.46 1.34
C GLY A 86 14.37 2.05 1.62
N ASN A 87 13.49 1.04 1.70
CA ASN A 87 13.93 -0.36 1.59
C ASN A 87 14.30 -0.66 0.12
N PRO A 88 15.54 -1.09 -0.20
CA PRO A 88 16.00 -1.37 -1.57
C PRO A 88 15.12 -2.37 -2.36
N ASP A 89 14.30 -3.17 -1.68
CA ASP A 89 13.38 -4.12 -2.31
C ASP A 89 12.30 -3.45 -3.19
N ILE A 90 11.85 -2.24 -2.83
CA ILE A 90 10.82 -1.49 -3.59
C ILE A 90 11.39 -1.05 -4.96
N PHE A 91 12.68 -0.72 -5.00
CA PHE A 91 13.35 -0.34 -6.25
C PHE A 91 13.57 -1.55 -7.17
N LEU A 92 13.72 -2.76 -6.61
CA LEU A 92 13.88 -3.99 -7.38
C LEU A 92 12.58 -4.40 -8.11
N ILE A 93 11.42 -4.18 -7.49
CA ILE A 93 10.13 -4.43 -8.15
C ILE A 93 9.94 -3.43 -9.31
N ALA A 94 10.19 -2.15 -9.09
CA ALA A 94 10.08 -1.13 -10.15
C ALA A 94 11.11 -1.33 -11.29
N ARG A 95 12.34 -1.78 -10.99
CA ARG A 95 13.39 -2.03 -12.01
C ARG A 95 13.18 -3.31 -12.80
N ARG A 96 12.60 -4.37 -12.22
CA ARG A 96 12.27 -5.60 -12.97
C ARG A 96 11.28 -5.32 -14.10
N PHE A 97 10.30 -4.44 -13.89
CA PHE A 97 9.38 -4.02 -14.95
C PHE A 97 10.09 -3.24 -16.08
N HIS A 98 11.05 -2.37 -15.75
CA HIS A 98 11.81 -1.63 -16.77
C HIS A 98 12.74 -2.53 -17.60
N GLN A 99 13.33 -3.58 -17.01
CA GLN A 99 14.10 -4.58 -17.76
C GLN A 99 13.21 -5.46 -18.65
N TYR A 100 12.03 -5.85 -18.19
CA TYR A 100 11.10 -6.66 -18.97
C TYR A 100 10.57 -5.91 -20.21
N LEU A 101 10.27 -4.62 -20.09
CA LEU A 101 9.83 -3.79 -21.23
C LEU A 101 10.94 -3.55 -22.27
N LYS A 102 12.20 -3.44 -21.85
CA LYS A 102 13.34 -3.37 -22.79
C LYS A 102 13.56 -4.68 -23.53
N ALA A 103 13.33 -5.83 -22.88
CA ALA A 103 13.47 -7.13 -23.52
C ALA A 103 12.40 -7.38 -24.60
N ILE A 104 11.19 -6.85 -24.41
CA ILE A 104 10.08 -6.99 -25.38
C ILE A 104 10.24 -6.01 -26.56
N ALA A 105 10.81 -4.82 -26.34
CA ALA A 105 11.01 -3.83 -27.42
C ALA A 105 12.20 -4.12 -28.36
N CYS A 106 12.98 -5.17 -28.09
CA CYS A 106 14.14 -5.58 -28.89
C CYS A 106 13.94 -6.90 -29.67
N MET A 107 12.73 -7.46 -29.71
CA MET A 107 12.33 -8.54 -30.64
C MET A 107 11.35 -7.98 -31.66
#